data_AF-B0RCW4-F1
#
_entry.id   AF-B0RCW4-F1
#
_cell.length_a   1.000
_cell.length_b   1.000
_cell.length_c   1.000
_cell.angle_alpha   90.00
_cell.angle_beta   90.00
_cell.angle_gamma   90.00
#
_symmetry.space_group_name_H-M   'P 1'
#
loop_
_entity.id
_entity.type
_entity.pdbx_description
1 polymer ?
#
loop_
_entity_poly.entity_id
_entity_poly.type
_entity_poly.pdbx_seq_one_letter_code
_entity_poly.pdbx_strand_id
1 'polypeptide(L)'
;MRLAIADPPYLGRADRWYSDGRGGGHTRTDGLWAGNGRKPDHHPDAAVWDDPAEHQALIRALERDYDGWAVAGAADSLPVLLEAAPPAAQLAVWSKPNAMPGGARLLNRWEPVLVRVPDARRRRESGPRVTDALHAAARQQGFMGAKPPEWTRWVAAMLGYDPSVDELHDLFAGSGAVASAITTYRLPAESACAFCGSPISQPSTGRRRRTCGEVCRQRLARRASVLAGTRVTARPEV
;
A
#
# COMPACT_ATOMS: atom_id res chain seq x y z
N MET A 1 15.69 -7.62 -12.73
CA MET A 1 15.38 -6.17 -12.77
C MET A 1 15.74 -5.54 -11.44
N ARG A 2 16.00 -4.24 -11.42
CA ARG A 2 16.16 -3.47 -10.18
C ARG A 2 14.84 -2.81 -9.85
N LEU A 3 14.26 -3.20 -8.72
CA LEU A 3 12.98 -2.70 -8.23
C LEU A 3 13.14 -1.98 -6.90
N ALA A 4 12.29 -1.00 -6.61
CA ALA A 4 12.34 -0.25 -5.35
C ALA A 4 10.99 -0.18 -4.63
N ILE A 5 11.05 -0.17 -3.30
CA ILE A 5 9.98 0.27 -2.42
C ILE A 5 10.51 1.46 -1.63
N ALA A 6 9.73 2.53 -1.58
CA ALA A 6 10.02 3.72 -0.80
C ALA A 6 8.82 4.10 0.08
N ASP A 7 9.08 4.36 1.35
CA ASP A 7 8.12 4.90 2.31
C ASP A 7 8.80 6.07 3.06
N PRO A 8 9.01 7.21 2.38
CA PRO A 8 9.71 8.33 2.97
C PRO A 8 8.91 8.92 4.15
N PRO A 9 9.58 9.60 5.09
CA PRO A 9 8.90 10.39 6.11
C PRO A 9 7.83 11.30 5.51
N TYR A 10 6.65 11.35 6.14
CA TYR A 10 5.48 12.01 5.55
C TYR A 10 5.62 13.53 5.51
N LEU A 11 5.42 14.09 4.31
CA LEU A 11 5.44 15.52 4.02
C LEU A 11 4.60 16.34 5.02
N GLY A 12 5.19 17.42 5.53
CA GLY A 12 4.57 18.36 6.48
C GLY A 12 4.49 17.84 7.91
N ARG A 13 5.04 16.65 8.17
CA ARG A 13 5.09 15.98 9.49
C ARG A 13 6.41 15.24 9.71
N ALA A 14 7.36 15.34 8.80
CA ALA A 14 8.53 14.50 8.78
C ALA A 14 9.45 14.81 9.97
N ASP A 15 9.84 16.08 10.15
CA ASP A 15 10.61 16.52 11.32
C ASP A 15 9.88 16.16 12.61
N ARG A 16 8.57 16.43 12.64
CA ARG A 16 7.75 16.18 13.83
C ARG A 16 7.71 14.71 14.23
N TRP A 17 7.59 13.78 13.30
CA TRP A 17 7.27 12.37 13.61
C TRP A 17 8.48 11.45 13.55
N TYR A 18 9.48 11.78 12.72
CA TYR A 18 10.58 10.90 12.39
C TYR A 18 11.96 11.45 12.84
N SER A 19 12.04 12.67 13.38
CA SER A 19 13.30 13.20 13.95
C SER A 19 13.42 12.94 15.47
N ASP A 20 14.57 13.32 16.03
CA ASP A 20 14.78 13.38 17.50
C ASP A 20 13.94 14.48 18.19
N GLY A 21 13.34 15.39 17.42
CA GLY A 21 12.67 16.61 17.88
C GLY A 21 11.15 16.58 17.73
N ARG A 22 10.44 16.76 18.86
CA ARG A 22 9.02 17.21 18.94
C ARG A 22 7.95 16.30 18.33
N GLY A 23 8.04 14.99 18.57
CA GLY A 23 7.06 14.00 18.12
C GLY A 23 6.26 13.23 19.15
N GLY A 24 6.51 13.44 20.45
CA GLY A 24 5.51 13.07 21.45
C GLY A 24 4.42 14.12 21.39
N GLY A 25 3.19 13.76 21.01
CA GLY A 25 2.04 14.59 21.37
C GLY A 25 2.13 14.96 22.86
N HIS A 26 1.53 16.07 23.26
CA HIS A 26 1.37 16.43 24.66
C HIS A 26 0.54 15.36 25.42
N THR A 27 1.05 14.15 25.58
CA THR A 27 0.72 13.33 26.74
C THR A 27 1.43 14.01 27.89
N ARG A 28 0.68 14.87 28.57
CA ARG A 28 0.88 15.15 29.99
C ARG A 28 1.51 13.91 30.64
N THR A 29 2.75 14.07 31.11
CA THR A 29 3.54 13.02 31.76
C THR A 29 3.00 12.67 33.15
N ASP A 30 1.87 13.27 33.53
CA ASP A 30 1.12 13.10 34.76
C ASP A 30 -0.25 12.47 34.47
N GLY A 31 -0.30 11.12 34.42
CA GLY A 31 -1.55 10.37 34.36
C GLY A 31 -1.37 8.88 34.02
N LEU A 32 -2.41 8.07 34.29
CA LEU A 32 -2.46 6.61 34.06
C LEU A 32 -2.19 6.15 32.60
N TRP A 33 -1.97 7.08 31.68
CA TRP A 33 -1.72 6.84 30.25
C TRP A 33 -0.33 7.30 29.79
N ALA A 34 0.55 7.69 30.72
CA ALA A 34 1.88 8.26 30.45
C ALA A 34 2.92 7.30 29.81
N GLY A 35 2.52 6.11 29.37
CA GLY A 35 3.45 5.09 28.84
C GLY A 35 3.17 4.57 27.44
N ASN A 36 2.11 5.00 26.74
CA ASN A 36 1.63 4.30 25.53
C ASN A 36 2.15 4.84 24.19
N GLY A 37 3.14 5.74 24.19
CA GLY A 37 3.64 6.36 22.97
C GLY A 37 4.56 5.43 22.17
N ARG A 38 3.99 4.53 21.36
CA ARG A 38 4.75 3.92 20.25
C ARG A 38 5.24 5.05 19.36
N LYS A 39 6.55 5.27 19.27
CA LYS A 39 7.08 6.27 18.35
C LYS A 39 7.07 5.72 16.91
N PRO A 40 6.93 6.56 15.88
CA PRO A 40 7.31 6.21 14.52
C PRO A 40 8.80 5.83 14.45
N ASP A 41 9.23 5.25 13.33
CA ASP A 41 10.66 4.99 13.09
C ASP A 41 11.44 6.31 13.00
N HIS A 42 12.69 6.31 13.47
CA HIS A 42 13.57 7.47 13.38
C HIS A 42 14.27 7.51 12.01
N HIS A 43 14.36 8.70 11.43
CA HIS A 43 15.10 8.98 10.22
C HIS A 43 16.05 10.17 10.48
N PRO A 44 17.38 10.01 10.33
CA PRO A 44 18.35 11.05 10.69
C PRO A 44 18.11 12.37 9.95
N ASP A 45 17.71 12.30 8.67
CA ASP A 45 17.41 13.46 7.84
C ASP A 45 15.90 13.74 7.71
N ALA A 46 15.11 13.42 8.73
CA ALA A 46 13.65 13.55 8.68
C ALA A 46 13.19 14.95 8.25
N ALA A 47 13.83 16.02 8.73
CA ALA A 47 13.43 17.39 8.43
C ALA A 47 13.49 17.76 6.94
N VAL A 48 14.38 17.12 6.17
CA VAL A 48 14.50 17.36 4.72
C VAL A 48 13.23 16.96 3.98
N TRP A 49 12.54 15.92 4.47
CA TRP A 49 11.30 15.42 3.88
C TRP A 49 10.06 16.27 4.17
N ASP A 50 10.19 17.40 4.89
CA ASP A 50 9.14 18.42 4.95
C ASP A 50 9.15 19.35 3.73
N ASP A 51 10.16 19.25 2.85
CA ASP A 51 10.20 19.95 1.56
C ASP A 51 9.51 19.11 0.46
N PRO A 52 8.46 19.62 -0.21
CA PRO A 52 7.85 18.98 -1.38
C PRO A 52 8.86 18.63 -2.50
N ALA A 53 9.90 19.44 -2.69
CA ALA A 53 10.89 19.23 -3.75
C ALA A 53 11.67 17.92 -3.57
N GLU A 54 11.87 17.48 -2.33
CA GLU A 54 12.60 16.25 -1.99
C GLU A 54 11.76 15.00 -2.31
N HIS A 55 10.45 15.05 -2.06
CA HIS A 55 9.52 14.00 -2.49
C HIS A 55 9.48 13.86 -4.02
N GLN A 56 9.49 14.98 -4.72
CA GLN A 56 9.55 14.99 -6.18
C GLN A 56 10.92 14.51 -6.70
N ALA A 57 12.01 14.86 -6.03
CA ALA A 57 13.36 14.42 -6.37
C ALA A 57 13.50 12.90 -6.21
N LEU A 58 12.92 12.33 -5.16
CA LEU A 58 12.84 10.89 -4.95
C LEU A 58 12.16 10.19 -6.15
N ILE A 59 11.00 10.67 -6.60
CA ILE A 59 10.30 10.08 -7.75
C ILE A 59 11.17 10.15 -9.02
N ARG A 60 11.82 11.29 -9.28
CA ARG A 60 12.72 11.44 -10.43
C ARG A 60 13.93 10.52 -10.36
N ALA A 61 14.49 10.30 -9.16
CA ALA A 61 15.58 9.37 -8.96
C ALA A 61 15.15 7.92 -9.19
N LEU A 62 13.98 7.54 -8.65
CA LEU A 62 13.38 6.22 -8.85
C LEU A 62 13.14 5.91 -10.34
N GLU A 63 12.56 6.84 -11.10
CA GLU A 63 12.32 6.63 -12.54
C GLU A 63 13.62 6.50 -13.35
N ARG A 64 14.71 7.14 -12.90
CA ARG A 64 16.00 7.07 -13.57
C ARG A 64 16.76 5.78 -13.24
N ASP A 65 16.72 5.35 -11.98
CA ASP A 65 17.65 4.36 -11.45
C ASP A 65 17.06 2.94 -11.33
N TYR A 66 15.73 2.79 -11.48
CA TYR A 66 15.00 1.54 -11.30
C TYR A 66 14.06 1.22 -12.47
N ASP A 67 13.93 -0.08 -12.78
CA ASP A 67 13.02 -0.58 -13.82
C ASP A 67 11.55 -0.44 -13.39
N GLY A 68 11.29 -0.43 -12.08
CA GLY A 68 9.98 -0.24 -11.49
C GLY A 68 10.06 0.03 -10.00
N TRP A 69 9.08 0.75 -9.47
CA TRP A 69 9.13 1.26 -8.11
C TRP A 69 7.75 1.46 -7.51
N ALA A 70 7.67 1.50 -6.18
CA ALA A 70 6.48 1.89 -5.45
C ALA A 70 6.82 2.90 -4.35
N VAL A 71 6.09 4.00 -4.30
CA VAL A 71 6.21 5.04 -3.27
C VAL A 71 4.93 5.08 -2.45
N ALA A 72 5.02 4.78 -1.18
CA ALA A 72 3.95 5.01 -0.22
C ALA A 72 3.96 6.47 0.24
N GLY A 73 2.80 6.97 0.65
CA GLY A 73 2.69 8.32 1.21
C GLY A 73 1.43 8.52 2.03
N ALA A 74 1.21 9.77 2.43
CA ALA A 74 -0.03 10.20 3.08
C ALA A 74 -0.99 10.78 2.03
N ALA A 75 -2.29 10.79 2.32
CA ALA A 75 -3.27 11.28 1.33
C ALA A 75 -3.07 12.76 0.95
N ASP A 76 -2.53 13.57 1.87
CA ASP A 76 -2.22 14.98 1.65
C ASP A 76 -0.91 15.22 0.89
N SER A 77 0.00 14.22 0.82
CA SER A 77 1.18 14.31 -0.04
C SER A 77 0.88 13.98 -1.51
N LEU A 78 -0.31 13.44 -1.81
CA LEU A 78 -0.66 12.98 -3.16
C LEU A 78 -0.52 14.05 -4.25
N PRO A 79 -0.98 15.31 -4.08
CA PRO A 79 -0.79 16.34 -5.10
C PRO A 79 0.68 16.57 -5.48
N VAL A 80 1.58 16.57 -4.48
CA VAL A 80 3.02 16.75 -4.66
C VAL A 80 3.64 15.55 -5.37
N LEU A 81 3.26 14.32 -4.96
CA LEU A 81 3.76 13.10 -5.60
C LEU A 81 3.32 13.00 -7.06
N LEU A 82 2.07 13.37 -7.37
CA LEU A 82 1.53 13.30 -8.73
C LEU A 82 2.18 14.31 -9.69
N GLU A 83 2.67 15.45 -9.19
CA GLU A 83 3.35 16.45 -10.02
C GLU A 83 4.66 15.92 -10.64
N ALA A 84 5.38 15.05 -9.92
CA ALA A 84 6.60 14.41 -10.42
C ALA A 84 6.35 13.03 -11.05
N ALA A 85 5.12 12.49 -10.94
CA ALA A 85 4.81 11.15 -11.40
C ALA A 85 4.86 11.05 -12.93
N PRO A 86 5.55 10.04 -13.51
CA PRO A 86 5.48 9.79 -14.94
C PRO A 86 4.08 9.30 -15.33
N PRO A 87 3.62 9.51 -16.58
CA PRO A 87 2.30 9.04 -17.04
C PRO A 87 2.07 7.53 -16.93
N ALA A 88 3.15 6.74 -16.85
CA ALA A 88 3.10 5.29 -16.70
C ALA A 88 2.91 4.83 -15.24
N ALA A 89 3.07 5.72 -14.26
CA ALA A 89 2.79 5.43 -12.87
C ALA A 89 1.26 5.33 -12.63
N GLN A 90 0.88 4.41 -11.76
CA GLN A 90 -0.50 4.13 -11.39
C GLN A 90 -0.70 4.41 -9.90
N LEU A 91 -1.87 4.93 -9.55
CA LEU A 91 -2.25 5.10 -8.15
C LEU A 91 -2.92 3.83 -7.64
N ALA A 92 -2.36 3.28 -6.58
CA ALA A 92 -2.92 2.19 -5.80
C ALA A 92 -3.30 2.69 -4.39
N VAL A 93 -4.19 1.98 -3.71
CA VAL A 93 -4.76 2.41 -2.42
C VAL A 93 -4.68 1.29 -1.40
N TRP A 94 -4.10 1.58 -0.25
CA TRP A 94 -4.20 0.74 0.93
C TRP A 94 -5.25 1.28 1.90
N SER A 95 -6.36 0.58 2.05
CA SER A 95 -7.40 0.82 3.07
C SER A 95 -7.03 0.16 4.40
N LYS A 96 -7.01 0.97 5.46
CA LYS A 96 -6.62 0.63 6.84
C LYS A 96 -7.86 0.61 7.76
N PRO A 97 -8.50 -0.56 7.99
CA PRO A 97 -9.74 -0.64 8.77
C PRO A 97 -9.58 -0.25 10.25
N ASN A 98 -8.38 -0.40 10.81
CA ASN A 98 -8.04 -0.16 12.22
C ASN A 98 -7.21 1.11 12.46
N ALA A 99 -7.31 2.10 11.57
CA ALA A 99 -6.64 3.39 11.79
C ALA A 99 -7.15 4.05 13.08
N MET A 100 -6.23 4.56 13.90
CA MET A 100 -6.55 5.22 15.17
C MET A 100 -7.43 6.45 14.91
N PRO A 101 -8.55 6.64 15.64
CA PRO A 101 -9.34 7.86 15.53
C PRO A 101 -8.49 9.07 15.96
N GLY A 102 -8.53 10.13 15.17
CA GLY A 102 -7.93 11.43 15.49
C GLY A 102 -8.99 12.47 15.82
N GLY A 103 -8.56 13.69 16.16
CA GLY A 103 -9.47 14.81 16.44
C GLY A 103 -10.10 15.45 15.18
N ALA A 104 -9.76 14.97 13.99
CA ALA A 104 -10.29 15.49 12.73
C ALA A 104 -11.72 14.97 12.46
N ARG A 105 -12.59 15.84 11.92
CA ARG A 105 -13.95 15.48 11.48
C ARG A 105 -13.95 14.37 10.43
N LEU A 106 -13.02 14.42 9.47
CA LEU A 106 -12.83 13.39 8.46
C LEU A 106 -11.68 12.48 8.88
N LEU A 107 -11.99 11.20 9.10
CA LEU A 107 -11.00 10.20 9.46
C LEU A 107 -10.33 9.67 8.20
N ASN A 108 -9.03 9.94 8.07
CA ASN A 108 -8.23 9.33 7.01
C ASN A 108 -7.94 7.86 7.36
N ARG A 109 -8.50 6.93 6.58
CA ARG A 109 -8.36 5.47 6.76
C ARG A 109 -7.69 4.79 5.58
N TRP A 110 -6.90 5.52 4.80
CA TRP A 110 -6.19 4.95 3.67
C TRP A 110 -4.84 5.62 3.42
N GLU A 111 -3.99 4.96 2.66
CA GLU A 111 -2.71 5.50 2.17
C GLU A 111 -2.64 5.33 0.65
N PRO A 112 -2.22 6.37 -0.10
CA PRO A 112 -1.83 6.21 -1.49
C PRO A 112 -0.54 5.41 -1.59
N VAL A 113 -0.45 4.61 -2.66
CA VAL A 113 0.78 3.99 -3.13
C VAL A 113 0.91 4.28 -4.61
N LEU A 114 1.88 5.10 -5.00
CA LEU A 114 2.18 5.37 -6.40
C LEU A 114 3.09 4.26 -6.91
N VAL A 115 2.73 3.62 -8.03
CA VAL A 115 3.39 2.41 -8.54
C VAL A 115 3.77 2.58 -10.00
N ARG A 116 5.05 2.43 -10.31
CA ARG A 116 5.57 2.26 -11.67
C ARG A 116 5.91 0.80 -11.91
N VAL A 117 5.05 0.10 -12.64
CA VAL A 117 5.29 -1.30 -13.04
C VAL A 117 6.33 -1.33 -14.17
N PRO A 118 7.35 -2.22 -14.14
CA PRO A 118 8.30 -2.35 -15.23
C PRO A 118 7.62 -2.59 -16.57
N ASP A 119 8.11 -1.97 -17.65
CA ASP A 119 7.40 -2.00 -18.94
C ASP A 119 7.21 -3.40 -19.50
N ALA A 120 8.20 -4.28 -19.32
CA ALA A 120 8.10 -5.68 -19.73
C ALA A 120 7.09 -6.49 -18.88
N ARG A 121 6.57 -5.93 -17.78
CA ARG A 121 5.64 -6.58 -16.84
C ARG A 121 4.22 -5.98 -16.83
N ARG A 122 3.96 -5.00 -17.69
CA ARG A 122 2.65 -4.33 -17.76
C ARG A 122 1.57 -5.16 -18.45
N ARG A 123 1.95 -6.14 -19.27
CA ARG A 123 1.02 -6.92 -20.10
C ARG A 123 0.39 -8.05 -19.31
N ARG A 124 -0.70 -8.60 -19.84
CA ARG A 124 -1.39 -9.73 -19.21
C ARG A 124 -0.55 -11.00 -19.22
N GLU A 125 0.32 -11.16 -20.21
CA GLU A 125 1.15 -12.35 -20.38
C GLU A 125 2.31 -12.42 -19.39
N SER A 126 2.67 -11.31 -18.74
CA SER A 126 3.84 -11.22 -17.87
C SER A 126 3.57 -11.59 -16.41
N GLY A 127 2.34 -11.94 -16.04
CA GLY A 127 2.07 -12.39 -14.67
C GLY A 127 0.58 -12.45 -14.25
N PRO A 128 0.33 -12.87 -13.00
CA PRO A 128 -1.00 -12.86 -12.39
C PRO A 128 -1.61 -11.46 -12.34
N ARG A 129 -2.94 -11.39 -12.35
CA ARG A 129 -3.64 -10.12 -12.08
C ARG A 129 -3.51 -9.74 -10.62
N VAL A 130 -3.12 -8.51 -10.37
CA VAL A 130 -3.07 -7.90 -9.05
C VAL A 130 -4.03 -6.72 -9.02
N THR A 131 -4.74 -6.56 -7.91
CA THR A 131 -5.64 -5.43 -7.68
C THR A 131 -4.82 -4.23 -7.20
N ASP A 132 -5.18 -3.03 -7.64
CA ASP A 132 -4.61 -1.75 -7.20
C ASP A 132 -5.16 -1.29 -5.85
N ALA A 133 -6.03 -2.08 -5.22
CA ALA A 133 -6.57 -1.82 -3.89
C ALA A 133 -6.27 -2.96 -2.91
N LEU A 134 -5.66 -2.61 -1.78
CA LEU A 134 -5.45 -3.49 -0.64
C LEU A 134 -6.37 -3.08 0.52
N HIS A 135 -7.03 -4.05 1.15
CA HIS A 135 -7.74 -3.83 2.41
C HIS A 135 -7.09 -4.68 3.50
N ALA A 136 -6.28 -4.05 4.36
CA ALA A 136 -5.50 -4.74 5.38
C ALA A 136 -5.31 -3.86 6.61
N ALA A 137 -5.41 -4.46 7.79
CA ALA A 137 -5.18 -3.77 9.06
C ALA A 137 -3.70 -3.38 9.20
N ALA A 138 -3.43 -2.15 9.67
CA ALA A 138 -2.08 -1.75 10.08
C ALA A 138 -1.64 -2.59 11.28
N ARG A 139 -0.34 -2.89 11.38
CA ARG A 139 0.18 -3.77 12.43
C ARG A 139 0.08 -3.07 13.78
N GLN A 140 -0.47 -3.78 14.77
CA GLN A 140 -0.63 -3.29 16.15
C GLN A 140 0.53 -3.72 17.06
N GLN A 141 1.69 -4.09 16.51
CA GLN A 141 2.87 -4.52 17.25
C GLN A 141 4.12 -3.95 16.57
N GLY A 142 5.06 -3.44 17.36
CA GLY A 142 6.23 -2.69 16.88
C GLY A 142 6.04 -1.18 17.00
N PHE A 143 6.59 -0.43 16.04
CA PHE A 143 6.50 1.03 15.95
C PHE A 143 5.18 1.50 15.33
N MET A 144 4.86 2.79 15.51
CA MET A 144 3.64 3.37 14.95
C MET A 144 3.80 3.58 13.44
N GLY A 145 2.88 3.03 12.63
CA GLY A 145 2.94 3.14 11.17
C GLY A 145 3.46 1.89 10.46
N ALA A 146 3.84 0.84 11.20
CA ALA A 146 4.30 -0.43 10.63
C ALA A 146 3.31 -1.02 9.61
N LYS A 147 3.77 -1.16 8.37
CA LYS A 147 3.00 -1.79 7.30
C LYS A 147 2.89 -3.30 7.56
N PRO A 148 1.70 -3.90 7.33
CA PRO A 148 1.52 -5.34 7.49
C PRO A 148 2.28 -6.09 6.38
N PRO A 149 2.75 -7.34 6.61
CA PRO A 149 3.45 -8.12 5.59
C PRO A 149 2.66 -8.26 4.28
N GLU A 150 1.33 -8.30 4.34
CA GLU A 150 0.44 -8.32 3.19
C GLU A 150 0.63 -7.11 2.28
N TRP A 151 0.96 -5.94 2.84
CA TRP A 151 1.23 -4.73 2.08
C TRP A 151 2.48 -4.89 1.21
N THR A 152 3.59 -5.36 1.79
CA THR A 152 4.83 -5.59 1.05
C THR A 152 4.63 -6.65 -0.04
N ARG A 153 3.94 -7.76 0.27
CA ARG A 153 3.66 -8.80 -0.73
C ARG A 153 2.76 -8.29 -1.86
N TRP A 154 1.82 -7.42 -1.55
CA TRP A 154 0.96 -6.77 -2.53
C TRP A 154 1.74 -5.85 -3.47
N VAL A 155 2.64 -5.02 -2.94
CA VAL A 155 3.53 -4.18 -3.74
C VAL A 155 4.46 -5.01 -4.62
N ALA A 156 5.11 -6.03 -4.04
CA ALA A 156 5.96 -6.96 -4.79
C ALA A 156 5.19 -7.63 -5.94
N ALA A 157 3.94 -8.04 -5.69
CA ALA A 157 3.08 -8.63 -6.71
C ALA A 157 2.75 -7.63 -7.83
N MET A 158 2.42 -6.37 -7.51
CA MET A 158 2.14 -5.33 -8.52
C MET A 158 3.35 -5.05 -9.42
N LEU A 159 4.56 -5.05 -8.85
CA LEU A 159 5.82 -4.90 -9.60
C LEU A 159 6.20 -6.17 -10.38
N GLY A 160 5.46 -7.27 -10.21
CA GLY A 160 5.78 -8.57 -10.76
C GLY A 160 7.12 -9.12 -10.27
N TYR A 161 7.53 -8.75 -9.05
CA TYR A 161 8.81 -9.15 -8.46
C TYR A 161 8.97 -10.66 -8.41
N ASP A 162 10.07 -11.15 -8.98
CA ASP A 162 10.52 -12.54 -8.93
C ASP A 162 11.87 -12.60 -8.19
N PRO A 163 11.91 -13.18 -6.97
CA PRO A 163 13.12 -13.24 -6.16
C PRO A 163 14.25 -14.08 -6.77
N SER A 164 14.00 -14.85 -7.83
CA SER A 164 15.04 -15.65 -8.51
C SER A 164 15.86 -14.84 -9.53
N VAL A 165 15.33 -13.71 -10.02
CA VAL A 165 15.95 -12.93 -11.12
C VAL A 165 15.94 -11.41 -10.89
N ASP A 166 15.29 -10.94 -9.82
CA ASP A 166 15.19 -9.51 -9.50
C ASP A 166 15.86 -9.15 -8.18
N GLU A 167 16.24 -7.88 -8.10
CA GLU A 167 16.62 -7.21 -6.87
C GLU A 167 15.48 -6.29 -6.43
N LEU A 168 15.13 -6.31 -5.15
CA LEU A 168 14.13 -5.44 -4.57
C LEU A 168 14.74 -4.64 -3.42
N HIS A 169 14.90 -3.33 -3.61
CA HIS A 169 15.53 -2.42 -2.67
C HIS A 169 14.48 -1.72 -1.81
N ASP A 170 14.64 -1.80 -0.49
CA ASP A 170 13.90 -0.97 0.47
C ASP A 170 14.73 0.29 0.76
N LEU A 171 14.30 1.43 0.23
CA LEU A 171 15.04 2.69 0.36
C LEU A 171 14.87 3.36 1.73
N PHE A 172 13.86 2.94 2.50
CA PHE A 172 13.53 3.50 3.81
C PHE A 172 13.34 2.36 4.80
N ALA A 173 14.40 1.55 4.94
CA ALA A 173 14.43 0.41 5.82
C ALA A 173 14.43 0.87 7.30
N GLY A 174 13.24 1.16 7.82
CA GLY A 174 13.00 1.37 9.24
C GLY A 174 13.09 0.04 9.99
N SER A 175 11.97 -0.45 10.53
CA SER A 175 11.86 -1.74 11.23
C SER A 175 12.29 -3.03 10.52
N GLY A 176 12.66 -2.97 9.23
CA GLY A 176 12.97 -4.15 8.41
C GLY A 176 11.73 -4.99 8.02
N ALA A 177 10.51 -4.46 8.18
CA ALA A 177 9.28 -5.18 7.85
C ALA A 177 9.21 -5.62 6.37
N VAL A 178 9.73 -4.81 5.45
CA VAL A 178 9.81 -5.14 4.02
C VAL A 178 10.74 -6.32 3.79
N ALA A 179 11.97 -6.26 4.31
CA ALA A 179 12.93 -7.36 4.21
C ALA A 179 12.36 -8.67 4.78
N SER A 180 11.74 -8.62 5.96
CA SER A 180 11.12 -9.78 6.59
C SER A 180 9.99 -10.38 5.75
N ALA A 181 9.13 -9.54 5.17
CA ALA A 181 8.03 -9.98 4.32
C ALA A 181 8.53 -10.59 3.00
N ILE A 182 9.63 -10.08 2.45
CA ILE A 182 10.26 -10.60 1.22
C ILE A 182 10.84 -11.99 1.43
N THR A 183 11.46 -12.28 2.58
CA THR A 183 12.03 -13.62 2.87
C THR A 183 11.01 -14.75 2.74
N THR A 184 9.74 -14.47 3.04
CA THR A 184 8.64 -15.44 2.95
C THR A 184 7.76 -15.26 1.72
N TYR A 185 8.10 -14.29 0.86
CA TYR A 185 7.34 -14.01 -0.34
C TYR A 185 7.44 -15.17 -1.33
N ARG A 186 6.30 -15.47 -1.95
CA ARG A 186 6.22 -16.36 -3.09
C ARG A 186 5.45 -15.64 -4.19
N LEU A 187 5.85 -15.88 -5.43
CA LEU A 187 5.12 -15.39 -6.60
C LEU A 187 3.62 -15.71 -6.46
N PRO A 188 2.73 -14.73 -6.68
CA PRO A 188 1.30 -14.99 -6.63
C PRO A 188 0.94 -16.06 -7.66
N ALA A 189 0.07 -16.99 -7.28
CA ALA A 189 -0.46 -17.93 -8.25
C ALA A 189 -1.12 -17.18 -9.41
N GLU A 190 -0.94 -17.67 -10.65
CA GLU A 190 -1.46 -17.08 -11.90
C GLU A 190 -2.96 -16.70 -11.85
N SER A 191 -3.69 -17.30 -10.92
CA SER A 191 -5.03 -16.88 -10.56
C SER A 191 -5.31 -16.96 -9.08
N ALA A 192 -5.98 -15.91 -8.58
CA ALA A 192 -6.53 -15.82 -7.23
C ALA A 192 -8.06 -15.79 -7.27
N CYS A 193 -8.68 -16.24 -6.18
CA CYS A 193 -10.12 -16.19 -6.00
C CYS A 193 -10.62 -14.73 -5.94
N ALA A 194 -11.59 -14.38 -6.78
CA ALA A 194 -12.21 -13.05 -6.84
C ALA A 194 -13.02 -12.64 -5.59
N PHE A 195 -13.11 -13.50 -4.58
CA PHE A 195 -13.79 -13.20 -3.32
C PHE A 195 -12.81 -13.14 -2.15
N CYS A 196 -12.03 -14.19 -1.92
CA CYS A 196 -11.12 -14.30 -0.77
C CYS A 196 -9.63 -14.13 -1.09
N GLY A 197 -9.25 -14.01 -2.36
CA GLY A 197 -7.85 -13.85 -2.77
C GLY A 197 -6.99 -15.13 -2.71
N SER A 198 -7.53 -16.26 -2.26
CA SER A 198 -6.77 -17.52 -2.21
C SER A 198 -6.34 -17.98 -3.61
N PRO A 199 -5.14 -18.60 -3.77
CA PRO A 199 -4.72 -19.23 -5.01
C PRO A 199 -5.78 -20.19 -5.56
N ILE A 200 -6.01 -20.16 -6.86
CA ILE A 200 -6.89 -21.12 -7.54
C ILE A 200 -6.13 -21.75 -8.69
N SER A 201 -6.22 -23.07 -8.83
CA SER A 201 -5.74 -23.76 -10.02
C SER A 201 -6.72 -23.53 -11.16
N GLN A 202 -6.22 -23.08 -12.31
CA GLN A 202 -7.03 -23.02 -13.53
C GLN A 202 -7.10 -24.40 -14.17
N PRO A 203 -8.27 -24.81 -14.69
CA PRO A 203 -8.33 -25.99 -15.55
C PRO A 203 -7.55 -25.70 -16.84
N SER A 204 -6.86 -26.72 -17.37
CA SER A 204 -6.11 -26.62 -18.64
C SER A 204 -7.00 -26.34 -19.85
N THR A 205 -8.30 -26.67 -19.76
CA THR A 205 -9.32 -26.38 -20.78
C THR A 205 -10.61 -25.89 -20.13
N GLY A 206 -11.45 -25.19 -20.91
CA GLY A 206 -12.77 -24.72 -20.48
C GLY A 206 -12.78 -23.39 -19.72
N ARG A 207 -13.89 -23.12 -19.01
CA ARG A 207 -14.13 -21.82 -18.37
C ARG A 207 -13.20 -21.65 -17.15
N ARG A 208 -12.41 -20.58 -17.18
CA ARG A 208 -11.55 -20.19 -16.06
C ARG A 208 -12.34 -20.03 -14.77
N ARG A 209 -11.79 -20.57 -13.68
CA ARG A 209 -12.38 -20.46 -12.34
C ARG A 209 -12.20 -19.02 -11.86
N ARG A 210 -13.27 -18.44 -11.32
CA ARG A 210 -13.24 -17.12 -10.65
C ARG A 210 -13.15 -17.22 -9.14
N THR A 211 -13.52 -18.36 -8.55
CA THR A 211 -13.54 -18.53 -7.10
C THR A 211 -12.91 -19.86 -6.70
N CYS A 212 -12.31 -19.93 -5.51
CA CYS A 212 -11.64 -21.14 -5.00
C CYS A 212 -12.62 -22.29 -4.71
N GLY A 213 -13.88 -21.95 -4.45
CA GLY A 213 -14.94 -22.92 -4.20
C GLY A 213 -16.33 -22.30 -4.30
N GLU A 214 -17.32 -23.12 -3.95
CA GLU A 214 -18.73 -22.75 -3.99
C GLU A 214 -19.09 -21.66 -2.98
N VAL A 215 -18.59 -21.74 -1.75
CA VAL A 215 -18.83 -20.74 -0.69
C VAL A 215 -18.42 -19.33 -1.17
N CYS A 216 -17.22 -19.21 -1.74
CA CYS A 216 -16.73 -17.94 -2.27
C CYS A 216 -17.56 -17.45 -3.47
N ARG A 217 -18.08 -18.37 -4.31
CA ARG A 217 -18.98 -18.04 -5.42
C ARG A 217 -20.29 -17.46 -4.92
N GLN A 218 -20.90 -18.12 -3.93
CA GLN A 218 -22.16 -17.69 -3.32
C GLN A 218 -22.01 -16.32 -2.63
N ARG A 219 -20.93 -16.10 -1.88
CA ARG A 219 -20.66 -14.80 -1.23
C ARG A 219 -20.43 -13.67 -2.25
N LEU A 220 -19.71 -13.95 -3.33
CA LEU A 220 -19.52 -12.99 -4.42
C LEU A 220 -20.86 -12.61 -5.08
N ALA A 221 -21.72 -13.60 -5.34
CA ALA A 221 -23.06 -13.38 -5.90
C ALA A 221 -23.94 -12.54 -4.96
N ARG A 222 -23.93 -12.83 -3.66
CA ARG A 222 -24.66 -12.03 -2.64
C ARG A 222 -24.18 -10.58 -2.59
N ARG A 223 -22.88 -10.34 -2.66
CA ARG A 223 -22.33 -8.97 -2.72
C ARG A 223 -22.84 -8.23 -3.96
N ALA A 224 -22.86 -8.90 -5.11
CA ALA A 224 -23.37 -8.31 -6.36
C ALA A 224 -24.88 -8.00 -6.29
N SER A 225 -25.68 -8.89 -5.68
CA SER A 225 -27.13 -8.65 -5.53
C SER A 225 -27.45 -7.51 -4.57
N VAL A 226 -26.69 -7.36 -3.48
CA VAL A 226 -26.81 -6.21 -2.58
C VAL A 226 -26.53 -4.91 -3.34
N LEU A 227 -25.44 -4.86 -4.10
CA LEU A 227 -25.08 -3.67 -4.90
C LEU A 227 -26.13 -3.36 -6.00
N ALA A 228 -26.72 -4.39 -6.61
CA ALA A 228 -27.76 -4.22 -7.62
C ALA A 228 -29.09 -3.72 -7.02
N GLY A 229 -29.47 -4.22 -5.84
CA GLY A 229 -30.68 -3.79 -5.12
C GLY A 229 -30.59 -2.39 -4.49
N THR A 230 -29.38 -1.81 -4.43
CA THR A 230 -29.15 -0.44 -3.93
C THR A 230 -29.25 0.62 -5.03
N ARG A 231 -29.56 0.25 -6.28
CA ARG A 231 -29.96 1.23 -7.31
C ARG A 231 -31.33 1.79 -6.93
N VAL A 232 -31.31 2.87 -6.15
CA VAL A 232 -32.49 3.67 -5.84
C VAL A 232 -33.20 4.00 -7.15
N THR A 233 -34.44 3.55 -7.25
CA THR A 233 -35.40 4.00 -8.24
C THR A 233 -35.51 5.51 -8.13
N ALA A 234 -34.86 6.25 -9.03
CA ALA A 234 -35.21 7.64 -9.25
C ALA A 234 -36.69 7.63 -9.66
N ARG A 235 -37.57 8.07 -8.74
CA ARG A 235 -38.97 8.32 -9.07
C ARG A 235 -38.99 9.47 -10.07
N PRO A 236 -39.71 9.36 -11.19
CA PRO A 236 -39.97 10.53 -12.02
C PRO A 236 -40.83 11.51 -11.19
N GLU A 237 -40.34 12.73 -11.05
CA GLU A 237 -41.11 13.84 -10.47
C GLU A 237 -42.29 14.14 -11.40
N VAL A 238 -43.48 14.29 -10.80
CA VAL A 238 -44.71 14.82 -11.42
C VAL A 238 -44.80 16.29 -11.05
#